data_AF-A0A3M7KJZ9-F1
#
_entry.id   AF-A0A3M7KJZ9-F1
#
_cell.length_a   1.000
_cell.length_b   1.000
_cell.length_c   1.000
_cell.angle_alpha   90.00
_cell.angle_beta   90.00
_cell.angle_gamma   90.00
#
_symmetry.space_group_name_H-M   'P 1'
#
loop_
_entity.id
_entity.type
_entity.pdbx_description
1 polymer ?
#
loop_
_entity_poly.entity_id
_entity_poly.type
_entity_poly.pdbx_seq_one_letter_code
_entity_poly.pdbx_strand_id
1 'polypeptide(L)'
;GGILFDGLIIPLLLFKRTRKWAFIISVFFHLFNSIVFQVGIFPYLSLAFAVFFFEPRTIQKLFLKKKHFYDKTEVIIPKYKTPLLLILSGYLIVQLLFPLRHHLIQDNVLWTEEGHRMSWRMMLRTKGGIVKYKVIDKSNYSEIPVKLSDYLSEKQSVIASTKPDVIWQFAQYLKKDFKAKGIDVEVYVNCKISVNGKPLKQLIDPEIDLASVKWNAFKHSDWILPSKQD
;
A
#
# COMPACT_ATOMS: atom_id res chain seq x y z
N GLY A 1 -22.51 -9.07 1.92
CA GLY A 1 -22.87 -8.09 0.89
C GLY A 1 -21.81 -8.02 -0.19
N GLY A 2 -20.70 -7.30 0.07
CA GLY A 2 -19.65 -7.01 -0.92
C GLY A 2 -19.08 -8.23 -1.66
N ILE A 3 -18.69 -9.30 -0.96
CA ILE A 3 -18.09 -10.50 -1.59
C ILE A 3 -19.01 -11.13 -2.66
N LEU A 4 -20.31 -11.22 -2.39
CA LEU A 4 -21.27 -11.77 -3.35
C LEU A 4 -21.44 -10.82 -4.55
N PHE A 5 -21.50 -9.52 -4.29
CA PHE A 5 -21.53 -8.53 -5.36
C PHE A 5 -20.26 -8.64 -6.23
N ASP A 6 -19.08 -8.52 -5.64
CA ASP A 6 -17.79 -8.53 -6.35
C ASP A 6 -17.57 -9.84 -7.11
N GLY A 7 -17.98 -10.99 -6.56
CA GLY A 7 -17.86 -12.29 -7.21
C GLY A 7 -18.84 -12.51 -8.38
N LEU A 8 -20.05 -11.93 -8.32
CA LEU A 8 -21.08 -12.15 -9.33
C LEU A 8 -21.17 -11.05 -10.38
N ILE A 9 -20.70 -9.84 -10.08
CA ILE A 9 -20.93 -8.68 -10.94
C ILE A 9 -20.29 -8.82 -12.32
N ILE A 10 -19.09 -9.40 -12.40
CA ILE A 10 -18.40 -9.62 -13.68
C ILE A 10 -19.18 -10.62 -14.56
N PRO A 11 -19.53 -11.85 -14.09
CA PRO A 11 -20.41 -12.74 -14.85
C PRO A 11 -21.72 -12.08 -15.31
N LEU A 12 -22.35 -11.30 -14.43
CA LEU A 12 -23.61 -10.60 -14.73
C LEU A 12 -23.43 -9.47 -15.76
N LEU A 13 -22.28 -8.80 -15.79
CA LEU A 13 -21.94 -7.81 -16.82
C LEU A 13 -21.60 -8.48 -18.17
N LEU A 14 -20.97 -9.64 -18.16
CA LEU A 14 -20.67 -10.41 -19.37
C LEU A 14 -21.95 -10.90 -20.05
N PHE A 15 -22.92 -11.42 -19.28
CA PHE A 15 -24.17 -11.94 -19.82
C PHE A 15 -25.09 -10.80 -20.33
N LYS A 16 -25.37 -10.79 -21.63
CA LYS A 16 -26.05 -9.67 -22.32
C LYS A 16 -27.40 -9.29 -21.69
N ARG A 17 -28.17 -10.26 -21.19
CA ARG A 17 -29.52 -10.03 -20.61
C ARG A 17 -29.46 -9.30 -19.27
N THR A 18 -28.46 -9.59 -18.45
CA THR A 18 -28.30 -9.01 -17.09
C THR A 18 -27.46 -7.74 -17.08
N ARG A 19 -26.66 -7.48 -18.12
CA ARG A 19 -25.67 -6.41 -18.18
C ARG A 19 -26.17 -5.02 -17.76
N LYS A 20 -27.32 -4.58 -18.26
CA LYS A 20 -27.85 -3.25 -17.93
C LYS A 20 -28.19 -3.14 -16.44
N TRP A 21 -28.83 -4.16 -15.88
CA TRP A 21 -29.17 -4.24 -14.47
C TRP A 21 -27.91 -4.32 -13.60
N ALA A 22 -26.97 -5.18 -13.99
CA ALA A 22 -25.67 -5.31 -13.34
C ALA A 22 -24.91 -3.97 -13.30
N PHE A 23 -24.93 -3.22 -14.40
CA PHE A 23 -24.31 -1.89 -14.45
C PHE A 23 -24.98 -0.90 -13.49
N ILE A 24 -26.31 -0.83 -13.45
CA ILE A 24 -27.04 0.06 -12.53
C ILE A 24 -26.72 -0.29 -11.07
N ILE A 25 -26.74 -1.59 -10.73
CA ILE A 25 -26.39 -2.05 -9.38
C ILE A 25 -24.92 -1.70 -9.07
N SER A 26 -24.02 -1.83 -10.05
CA SER A 26 -22.61 -1.44 -9.90
C SER A 26 -22.45 0.04 -9.60
N VAL A 27 -23.18 0.91 -10.30
CA VAL A 27 -23.19 2.36 -10.04
C VAL A 27 -23.60 2.62 -8.60
N PHE A 28 -24.71 2.04 -8.16
CA PHE A 28 -25.18 2.22 -6.78
C PHE A 28 -24.16 1.71 -5.76
N PHE A 29 -23.66 0.48 -5.91
CA PHE A 29 -22.70 -0.13 -4.99
C PHE A 29 -21.40 0.68 -4.89
N HIS A 30 -20.84 1.10 -6.02
CA HIS A 30 -19.59 1.86 -6.04
C HIS A 30 -19.79 3.28 -5.50
N LEU A 31 -20.89 3.97 -5.81
CA LEU A 31 -21.18 5.28 -5.22
C LEU A 31 -21.40 5.17 -3.71
N PHE A 32 -22.13 4.16 -3.24
CA PHE A 32 -22.26 3.87 -1.82
C PHE A 32 -20.89 3.68 -1.15
N ASN A 33 -20.02 2.85 -1.73
CA ASN A 33 -18.67 2.64 -1.20
C ASN A 33 -17.83 3.93 -1.20
N SER A 34 -18.00 4.78 -2.20
CA SER A 34 -17.30 6.07 -2.27
C SER A 34 -17.76 7.05 -1.20
N ILE A 35 -19.06 7.11 -0.93
CA ILE A 35 -19.64 8.06 0.03
C ILE A 35 -19.43 7.57 1.47
N VAL A 36 -19.73 6.29 1.72
CA VAL A 36 -19.76 5.73 3.08
C VAL A 36 -18.37 5.28 3.54
N PHE A 37 -17.64 4.56 2.68
CA PHE A 37 -16.34 3.99 3.06
C PHE A 37 -15.14 4.80 2.55
N GLN A 38 -15.37 5.80 1.69
CA GLN A 38 -14.34 6.70 1.17
C GLN A 38 -13.10 5.95 0.66
N VAL A 39 -13.31 4.86 -0.08
CA VAL A 39 -12.27 3.94 -0.58
C VAL A 39 -11.41 4.58 -1.70
N GLY A 40 -11.35 5.91 -1.77
CA GLY A 40 -10.53 6.67 -2.72
C GLY A 40 -10.96 6.48 -4.17
N ILE A 41 -10.00 6.25 -5.06
CA ILE A 41 -10.22 6.20 -6.51
C ILE A 41 -10.90 4.90 -6.99
N PHE A 42 -10.87 3.83 -6.19
CA PHE A 42 -11.29 2.50 -6.62
C PHE A 42 -12.73 2.43 -7.15
N PRO A 43 -13.75 3.03 -6.50
CA PRO A 43 -15.11 2.98 -7.02
C PRO A 43 -15.25 3.62 -8.42
N TYR A 44 -14.57 4.74 -8.64
CA TYR A 44 -14.60 5.46 -9.92
C TYR A 44 -13.88 4.69 -11.03
N LEU A 45 -12.74 4.08 -10.71
CA LEU A 45 -12.00 3.26 -11.67
C LEU A 45 -12.81 2.02 -12.08
N SER A 46 -13.47 1.35 -11.13
CA SER A 46 -14.34 0.21 -11.41
C SER A 46 -15.47 0.59 -12.38
N LEU A 47 -16.13 1.73 -12.14
CA LEU A 47 -17.18 2.23 -13.02
C LEU A 47 -16.67 2.64 -14.41
N ALA A 48 -15.47 3.23 -14.49
CA ALA A 48 -14.83 3.52 -15.77
C ALA A 48 -14.57 2.23 -16.57
N PHE A 49 -14.12 1.16 -15.91
CA PHE A 49 -13.90 -0.13 -16.55
C PHE A 49 -15.18 -0.88 -16.90
N ALA A 50 -16.28 -0.64 -16.19
CA ALA A 50 -17.59 -1.23 -16.51
C ALA A 50 -18.05 -0.89 -17.95
N VAL A 51 -17.59 0.23 -18.51
CA VAL A 51 -17.84 0.64 -19.89
C VAL A 51 -17.34 -0.40 -20.91
N PHE A 52 -16.24 -1.10 -20.63
CA PHE A 52 -15.67 -2.11 -21.53
C PHE A 52 -16.55 -3.36 -21.69
N PHE A 53 -17.55 -3.55 -20.83
CA PHE A 53 -18.52 -4.64 -20.97
C PHE A 53 -19.62 -4.33 -22.00
N PHE A 54 -19.72 -3.10 -22.48
CA PHE A 54 -20.71 -2.70 -23.48
C PHE A 54 -20.14 -2.76 -24.90
N GLU A 55 -21.03 -2.94 -25.88
CA GLU A 55 -20.62 -3.01 -27.28
C GLU A 55 -20.00 -1.67 -27.72
N PRO A 56 -18.87 -1.68 -28.45
CA PRO A 56 -18.17 -0.45 -28.85
C PRO A 56 -19.09 0.55 -29.58
N ARG A 57 -20.04 0.03 -30.38
CA ARG A 57 -21.02 0.85 -31.11
C ARG A 57 -21.97 1.61 -30.19
N THR A 58 -22.37 1.00 -29.07
CA THR A 58 -23.18 1.66 -28.04
C THR A 58 -22.39 2.79 -27.38
N ILE A 59 -21.15 2.51 -26.98
CA ILE A 59 -20.27 3.51 -26.34
C ILE A 59 -19.99 4.68 -27.29
N GLN A 60 -19.73 4.39 -28.56
CA GLN A 60 -19.54 5.43 -29.56
C GLN A 60 -20.77 6.34 -29.71
N LYS A 61 -21.97 5.77 -29.83
CA LYS A 61 -23.21 6.55 -29.97
C LYS A 61 -23.51 7.42 -28.75
N LEU A 62 -23.13 6.98 -27.56
CA LEU A 62 -23.34 7.71 -26.32
C LEU A 62 -22.27 8.81 -26.12
N PHE A 63 -20.99 8.45 -26.22
CA PHE A 63 -19.87 9.30 -25.77
C PHE A 63 -19.00 9.86 -26.91
N LEU A 64 -18.91 9.18 -28.07
CA LEU A 64 -17.98 9.53 -29.16
C LEU A 64 -18.70 9.78 -30.49
N LYS A 65 -19.80 10.55 -30.45
CA LYS A 65 -20.73 10.76 -31.59
C LYS A 65 -20.07 11.24 -32.89
N LYS A 66 -18.97 12.00 -32.78
CA LYS A 66 -18.25 12.55 -33.93
C LYS A 66 -17.21 11.59 -34.53
N LYS A 67 -16.88 10.49 -33.86
CA LYS A 67 -15.87 9.53 -34.32
C LYS A 67 -16.54 8.54 -35.27
N HIS A 68 -15.96 8.26 -36.44
CA HIS A 68 -16.47 7.22 -37.35
C HIS A 68 -16.32 5.82 -36.73
N PHE A 69 -17.31 4.93 -36.98
CA PHE A 69 -17.26 3.57 -36.46
C PHE A 69 -16.35 2.75 -37.37
N TYR A 70 -15.23 2.27 -36.82
CA TYR A 70 -14.36 1.37 -37.55
C TYR A 70 -14.94 -0.05 -37.45
N ASP A 71 -15.46 -0.53 -38.57
CA ASP A 71 -16.12 -1.85 -38.69
C ASP A 71 -15.23 -2.88 -39.41
N LYS A 72 -14.06 -2.47 -39.87
CA LYS A 72 -13.16 -3.37 -40.60
C LYS A 72 -12.46 -4.29 -39.61
N THR A 73 -12.57 -5.59 -39.79
CA THR A 73 -11.96 -6.60 -38.92
C THR A 73 -10.51 -6.90 -39.34
N GLU A 74 -9.74 -5.87 -39.64
CA GLU A 74 -8.36 -6.02 -40.10
C GLU A 74 -7.43 -6.29 -38.91
N VAL A 75 -6.73 -7.43 -38.94
CA VAL A 75 -5.74 -7.79 -37.91
C VAL A 75 -4.35 -7.49 -38.45
N ILE A 76 -3.79 -6.35 -38.04
CA ILE A 76 -2.42 -5.96 -38.40
C ILE A 76 -1.47 -6.47 -37.31
N ILE A 77 -0.65 -7.46 -37.65
CA ILE A 77 0.34 -8.00 -36.71
C ILE A 77 1.62 -7.15 -36.78
N PRO A 78 2.06 -6.52 -35.67
CA PRO A 78 3.28 -5.73 -35.67
C PRO A 78 4.51 -6.62 -35.86
N LYS A 79 5.52 -6.12 -36.59
CA LYS A 79 6.81 -6.82 -36.80
C LYS A 79 7.54 -7.14 -35.50
N TYR A 80 7.31 -6.34 -34.46
CA TYR A 80 7.89 -6.49 -33.11
C TYR A 80 7.00 -7.30 -32.14
N LYS A 81 6.08 -8.12 -32.67
CA LYS A 81 5.19 -8.98 -31.84
C LYS A 81 5.97 -9.80 -30.81
N THR A 82 7.04 -10.47 -31.21
CA THR A 82 7.81 -11.34 -30.31
C THR A 82 8.43 -10.57 -29.14
N PRO A 83 9.23 -9.50 -29.35
CA PRO A 83 9.76 -8.73 -28.22
C PRO A 83 8.65 -8.09 -27.38
N LEU A 84 7.55 -7.63 -28.00
CA LEU A 84 6.39 -7.09 -27.27
C LEU A 84 5.79 -8.14 -26.32
N LEU A 85 5.54 -9.35 -26.81
CA LEU A 85 4.99 -10.44 -25.99
C LEU A 85 5.95 -10.81 -24.86
N LEU A 86 7.26 -10.89 -25.12
CA LEU A 86 8.24 -11.18 -24.07
C LEU A 86 8.23 -10.12 -22.97
N ILE A 87 8.21 -8.84 -23.34
CA ILE A 87 8.15 -7.72 -22.37
C ILE A 87 6.85 -7.77 -21.58
N LEU A 88 5.70 -7.96 -22.24
CA LEU A 88 4.40 -8.04 -21.57
C LEU A 88 4.30 -9.26 -20.65
N SER A 89 4.78 -10.42 -21.09
CA SER A 89 4.83 -11.62 -20.26
C SER A 89 5.72 -11.42 -19.04
N GLY A 90 6.92 -10.84 -19.21
CA GLY A 90 7.80 -10.49 -18.10
C GLY A 90 7.13 -9.53 -17.11
N TYR A 91 6.48 -8.48 -17.61
CA TYR A 91 5.73 -7.54 -16.79
C TYR A 91 4.60 -8.21 -16.01
N LEU A 92 3.80 -9.09 -16.65
CA LEU A 92 2.72 -9.81 -15.99
C LEU A 92 3.24 -10.76 -14.91
N ILE A 93 4.35 -11.45 -15.17
CA ILE A 93 5.02 -12.30 -14.16
C ILE A 93 5.42 -11.46 -12.96
N VAL A 94 6.02 -10.28 -13.16
CA VAL A 94 6.37 -9.37 -12.07
C VAL A 94 5.12 -8.92 -11.30
N GLN A 95 4.04 -8.52 -11.99
CA GLN A 95 2.78 -8.10 -11.35
C GLN A 95 2.10 -9.22 -10.56
N LEU A 96 2.33 -10.49 -10.93
CA LEU A 96 1.83 -11.66 -10.21
C LEU A 96 2.70 -12.04 -9.01
N LEU A 97 4.02 -12.09 -9.20
CA LEU A 97 4.95 -12.58 -8.17
C LEU A 97 5.26 -11.50 -7.11
N PHE A 98 5.35 -10.24 -7.51
CA PHE A 98 5.74 -9.16 -6.60
C PHE A 98 4.78 -8.97 -5.42
N PRO A 99 3.44 -9.05 -5.60
CA PRO A 99 2.51 -9.02 -4.48
C PRO A 99 2.64 -10.21 -3.53
N LEU A 100 3.02 -11.38 -4.04
CA LEU A 100 3.18 -12.62 -3.27
C LEU A 100 4.49 -12.69 -2.49
N ARG A 101 5.45 -11.78 -2.73
CA ARG A 101 6.77 -11.77 -2.07
C ARG A 101 6.69 -11.76 -0.54
N HIS A 102 5.61 -11.24 0.02
CA HIS A 102 5.41 -11.15 1.47
C HIS A 102 5.32 -12.52 2.15
N HIS A 103 5.03 -13.59 1.41
CA HIS A 103 5.07 -14.96 1.92
C HIS A 103 6.49 -15.50 2.14
N LEU A 104 7.50 -14.85 1.56
CA LEU A 104 8.91 -15.21 1.71
C LEU A 104 9.59 -14.44 2.85
N ILE A 105 8.95 -13.40 3.35
CA ILE A 105 9.46 -12.58 4.46
C ILE A 105 8.93 -13.19 5.77
N GLN A 106 9.78 -13.18 6.80
CA GLN A 106 9.45 -13.74 8.10
C GLN A 106 8.30 -12.97 8.77
N ASP A 107 7.52 -13.72 9.57
CA ASP A 107 6.44 -13.24 10.42
C ASP A 107 5.23 -12.65 9.66
N ASN A 108 4.21 -12.20 10.40
CA ASN A 108 2.97 -11.72 9.86
C ASN A 108 3.11 -10.28 9.34
N VAL A 109 2.81 -10.07 8.07
CA VAL A 109 2.81 -8.76 7.39
C VAL A 109 1.97 -7.70 8.11
N LEU A 110 0.87 -8.08 8.78
CA LEU A 110 0.06 -7.11 9.53
C LEU A 110 0.82 -6.53 10.74
N TRP A 111 1.82 -7.25 11.24
CA TRP A 111 2.70 -6.85 12.31
C TRP A 111 3.93 -6.12 11.78
N THR A 112 4.74 -6.77 10.93
CA THR A 112 6.04 -6.24 10.47
C THR A 112 5.92 -5.16 9.39
N GLU A 113 4.80 -5.05 8.67
CA GLU A 113 4.64 -4.22 7.45
C GLU A 113 5.55 -4.60 6.27
N GLU A 114 6.44 -5.56 6.45
CA GLU A 114 7.41 -5.92 5.43
C GLU A 114 6.70 -6.64 4.29
N GLY A 115 7.00 -6.21 3.06
CA GLY A 115 6.28 -6.69 1.89
C GLY A 115 4.82 -6.24 1.80
N HIS A 116 4.28 -5.44 2.73
CA HIS A 116 2.86 -5.09 2.75
C HIS A 116 2.43 -4.25 1.55
N ARG A 117 3.23 -3.26 1.14
CA ARG A 117 2.90 -2.43 -0.03
C ARG A 117 2.85 -3.31 -1.28
N MET A 118 1.81 -3.11 -2.10
CA MET A 118 1.58 -3.89 -3.32
C MET A 118 1.29 -5.38 -3.08
N SER A 119 0.87 -5.83 -1.88
CA SER A 119 0.65 -7.26 -1.58
C SER A 119 -0.77 -7.80 -1.78
N TRP A 120 -1.65 -7.08 -2.50
CA TRP A 120 -3.09 -7.40 -2.60
C TRP A 120 -3.82 -7.52 -1.24
N ARG A 121 -3.35 -6.77 -0.22
CA ARG A 121 -3.90 -6.78 1.14
C ARG A 121 -4.58 -5.47 1.49
N MET A 122 -5.72 -5.19 0.88
CA MET A 122 -6.48 -3.97 1.16
C MET A 122 -7.30 -4.09 2.44
N MET A 123 -7.29 -3.03 3.27
CA MET A 123 -8.13 -2.89 4.47
C MET A 123 -8.12 -4.06 5.47
N LEU A 124 -7.02 -4.83 5.53
CA LEU A 124 -6.92 -5.97 6.47
C LEU A 124 -6.52 -5.58 7.89
N ARG A 125 -6.13 -4.33 8.13
CA ARG A 125 -5.77 -3.88 9.48
C ARG A 125 -5.96 -2.39 9.76
N THR A 126 -6.07 -2.12 11.04
CA THR A 126 -5.87 -0.83 11.69
C THR A 126 -4.74 -0.97 12.71
N LYS A 127 -3.80 -0.02 12.73
CA LYS A 127 -2.71 0.01 13.72
C LYS A 127 -2.74 1.32 14.50
N GLY A 128 -2.62 1.21 15.81
CA GLY A 128 -2.32 2.32 16.71
C GLY A 128 -1.01 2.04 17.44
N GLY A 129 -0.30 3.06 17.87
CA GLY A 129 0.98 2.87 18.54
C GLY A 129 1.41 4.06 19.35
N ILE A 130 2.27 3.79 20.33
CA ILE A 130 2.95 4.78 21.16
C ILE A 130 4.43 4.62 20.89
N VAL A 131 5.12 5.74 20.66
CA VAL A 131 6.54 5.76 20.37
C VAL A 131 7.25 6.83 21.18
N LYS A 132 8.47 6.52 21.64
CA LYS A 132 9.42 7.48 22.17
C LYS A 132 10.74 7.32 21.42
N TYR A 133 11.20 8.40 20.81
CA TYR A 133 12.54 8.49 20.22
C TYR A 133 13.49 9.04 21.26
N LYS A 134 14.56 8.28 21.54
CA LYS A 134 15.65 8.67 22.43
C LYS A 134 16.88 8.94 21.58
N VAL A 135 17.30 10.20 21.54
CA VAL A 135 18.51 10.62 20.83
C VAL A 135 19.63 10.77 21.86
N ILE A 136 20.77 10.13 21.61
CA ILE A 136 21.94 10.19 22.48
C ILE A 136 23.08 10.84 21.72
N ASP A 137 23.68 11.88 22.29
CA ASP A 137 24.90 12.48 21.77
C ASP A 137 26.10 11.59 22.10
N LYS A 138 26.88 11.19 21.09
CA LYS A 138 28.03 10.29 21.28
C LYS A 138 29.21 10.94 22.01
N SER A 139 29.26 12.27 22.04
CA SER A 139 30.37 12.99 22.68
C SER A 139 30.31 12.95 24.20
N ASN A 140 29.10 13.02 24.76
CA ASN A 140 28.85 13.18 26.20
C ASN A 140 27.82 12.18 26.76
N TYR A 141 27.27 11.31 25.92
CA TYR A 141 26.24 10.31 26.26
C TYR A 141 24.97 10.91 26.89
N SER A 142 24.68 12.19 26.63
CA SER A 142 23.48 12.86 27.12
C SER A 142 22.26 12.54 26.25
N GLU A 143 21.09 12.37 26.88
CA GLU A 143 19.82 12.20 26.18
C GLU A 143 19.29 13.57 25.74
N ILE A 144 19.12 13.74 24.43
CA ILE A 144 18.51 14.93 23.83
C ILE A 144 17.01 14.65 23.66
N PRO A 145 16.12 15.42 24.31
CA PRO A 145 14.69 15.23 24.16
C PRO A 145 14.23 15.63 22.75
N VAL A 146 13.50 14.74 22.07
CA VAL A 146 12.90 15.00 20.76
C VAL A 146 11.39 14.91 20.85
N LYS A 147 10.71 15.99 20.48
CA LYS A 147 9.26 16.00 20.32
C LYS A 147 8.91 15.81 18.85
N LEU A 148 8.07 14.83 18.54
CA LEU A 148 7.65 14.53 17.17
C LEU A 148 6.98 15.72 16.48
N SER A 149 6.20 16.51 17.23
CA SER A 149 5.50 17.70 16.75
C SER A 149 6.41 18.78 16.16
N ASP A 150 7.68 18.81 16.57
CA ASP A 150 8.63 19.82 16.13
C ASP A 150 9.17 19.50 14.73
N TYR A 151 8.98 18.25 14.26
CA TYR A 151 9.51 17.75 12.99
C TYR A 151 8.43 17.25 12.03
N LEU A 152 7.33 16.71 12.56
CA LEU A 152 6.34 15.96 11.81
C LEU A 152 4.96 16.57 11.99
N SER A 153 4.20 16.62 10.91
CA SER A 153 2.75 16.84 11.00
C SER A 153 2.07 15.72 11.81
N GLU A 154 0.86 15.97 12.28
CA GLU A 154 0.07 14.96 13.02
C GLU A 154 -0.06 13.64 12.24
N LYS A 155 -0.36 13.72 10.94
CA LYS A 155 -0.46 12.55 10.05
C LYS A 155 0.86 11.79 9.94
N GLN A 156 1.98 12.51 9.85
CA GLN A 156 3.31 11.90 9.79
C GLN A 156 3.71 11.27 11.12
N SER A 157 3.35 11.90 12.24
CA SER A 157 3.61 11.39 13.59
C SER A 157 2.92 10.04 13.81
N VAL A 158 1.66 9.88 13.38
CA VAL A 158 0.93 8.60 13.47
C VAL A 158 1.64 7.48 12.71
N ILE A 159 2.08 7.74 11.47
CA ILE A 159 2.78 6.72 10.68
C ILE A 159 4.20 6.44 11.20
N ALA A 160 4.89 7.45 11.72
CA ALA A 160 6.19 7.32 12.40
C ALA A 160 6.08 6.71 13.81
N SER A 161 4.86 6.36 14.26
CA SER A 161 4.61 5.65 15.51
C SER A 161 4.09 4.23 15.32
N THR A 162 3.91 3.78 14.08
CA THR A 162 3.23 2.50 13.76
C THR A 162 3.87 1.69 12.65
N LYS A 163 4.62 2.34 11.74
CA LYS A 163 5.22 1.69 10.57
C LYS A 163 6.74 1.60 10.74
N PRO A 164 7.32 0.38 10.81
CA PRO A 164 8.76 0.17 10.95
C PRO A 164 9.63 0.96 9.95
N ASP A 165 9.24 0.97 8.67
CA ASP A 165 10.01 1.65 7.63
C ASP A 165 10.05 3.17 7.85
N VAL A 166 8.93 3.76 8.29
CA VAL A 166 8.85 5.20 8.60
C VAL A 166 9.57 5.53 9.91
N ILE A 167 9.49 4.65 10.90
CA ILE A 167 10.25 4.79 12.16
C ILE A 167 11.75 4.87 11.86
N TRP A 168 12.25 3.92 11.06
CA TRP A 168 13.64 3.92 10.62
C TRP A 168 13.98 5.18 9.80
N GLN A 169 13.13 5.58 8.86
CA GLN A 169 13.36 6.82 8.07
C GLN A 169 13.44 8.06 8.97
N PHE A 170 12.62 8.15 10.00
CA PHE A 170 12.67 9.27 10.93
C PHE A 170 13.94 9.24 11.80
N ALA A 171 14.40 8.07 12.23
CA ALA A 171 15.69 7.94 12.92
C ALA A 171 16.87 8.40 12.05
N GLN A 172 16.86 8.04 10.76
CA GLN A 172 17.86 8.52 9.79
C GLN A 172 17.78 10.04 9.57
N TYR A 173 16.57 10.59 9.53
CA TYR A 173 16.35 12.03 9.44
C TYR A 173 16.95 12.76 10.65
N LEU A 174 16.66 12.29 11.88
CA LEU A 174 17.22 12.87 13.10
C LEU A 174 18.75 12.86 13.08
N LYS A 175 19.37 11.72 12.70
CA LYS A 175 20.83 11.63 12.55
C LYS A 175 21.38 12.67 11.58
N LYS A 176 20.72 12.87 10.44
CA LYS A 176 21.13 13.88 9.45
C LYS A 176 20.97 15.31 9.99
N ASP A 177 19.87 15.60 10.67
CA ASP A 177 19.58 16.91 11.25
C ASP A 177 20.59 17.29 12.35
N PHE A 178 20.87 16.38 13.29
CA PHE A 178 21.88 16.60 14.32
C PHE A 178 23.30 16.68 13.75
N LYS A 179 23.62 15.86 12.75
CA LYS A 179 24.92 15.94 12.07
C LYS A 179 25.12 17.29 11.38
N ALA A 180 24.06 17.89 10.82
CA ALA A 180 24.12 19.24 10.25
C ALA A 180 24.39 20.32 11.31
N LYS A 181 24.07 20.04 12.58
CA LYS A 181 24.39 20.88 13.75
C LYS A 181 25.75 20.56 14.37
N GLY A 182 26.52 19.64 13.78
CA GLY A 182 27.83 19.22 14.26
C GLY A 182 27.79 18.18 15.40
N ILE A 183 26.63 17.58 15.67
CA ILE A 183 26.46 16.58 16.74
C ILE A 183 26.29 15.20 16.10
N ASP A 184 27.15 14.24 16.44
CA ASP A 184 26.95 12.83 16.04
C ASP A 184 26.10 12.13 17.09
N VAL A 185 25.03 11.47 16.64
CA VAL A 185 23.99 10.93 17.52
C VAL A 185 23.68 9.47 17.22
N GLU A 186 23.18 8.80 18.25
CA GLU A 186 22.51 7.50 18.19
C GLU A 186 21.01 7.71 18.43
N VAL A 187 20.17 6.91 17.79
CA VAL A 187 18.72 7.01 17.90
C VAL A 187 18.14 5.66 18.26
N TYR A 188 17.70 5.55 19.51
CA TYR A 188 17.00 4.39 20.05
C TYR A 188 15.50 4.66 20.05
N VAL A 189 14.69 3.66 19.70
CA VAL A 189 13.25 3.84 19.57
C VAL A 189 12.50 2.82 20.40
N ASN A 190 11.76 3.31 21.38
CA ASN A 190 10.80 2.49 22.10
C ASN A 190 9.43 2.65 21.47
N CYS A 191 9.00 1.64 20.70
CA CYS A 191 7.72 1.66 20.00
C CYS A 191 6.88 0.44 20.39
N LYS A 192 5.65 0.69 20.84
CA LYS A 192 4.64 -0.35 21.08
C LYS A 192 3.45 -0.13 20.17
N ILE A 193 2.92 -1.20 19.59
CA ILE A 193 1.78 -1.12 18.66
C ILE A 193 0.66 -2.07 19.07
N SER A 194 -0.55 -1.70 18.66
CA SER A 194 -1.77 -2.49 18.69
C SER A 194 -2.21 -2.73 17.25
N VAL A 195 -2.56 -3.96 16.93
CA VAL A 195 -3.07 -4.35 15.61
C VAL A 195 -4.50 -4.87 15.79
N ASN A 196 -5.46 -4.27 15.09
CA ASN A 196 -6.88 -4.67 15.11
C ASN A 196 -7.48 -4.78 16.52
N GLY A 197 -7.14 -3.83 17.41
CA GLY A 197 -7.68 -3.77 18.76
C GLY A 197 -7.04 -4.71 19.78
N LYS A 198 -5.98 -5.44 19.42
CA LYS A 198 -5.20 -6.27 20.36
C LYS A 198 -4.39 -5.41 21.34
N PRO A 199 -3.96 -5.94 22.50
CA PRO A 199 -3.09 -5.23 23.42
C PRO A 199 -1.80 -4.71 22.78
N LEU A 200 -1.25 -3.63 23.33
CA LEU A 200 0.03 -3.06 22.90
C LEU A 200 1.17 -4.05 23.16
N LYS A 201 1.96 -4.33 22.12
CA LYS A 201 3.17 -5.16 22.18
C LYS A 201 4.37 -4.42 21.60
N GLN A 202 5.59 -4.77 22.02
CA GLN A 202 6.81 -4.08 21.61
C GLN A 202 7.10 -4.35 20.14
N LEU A 203 7.16 -3.35 19.28
CA LEU A 203 7.42 -3.53 17.85
C LEU A 203 8.91 -3.48 17.52
N ILE A 204 9.61 -2.54 18.14
CA ILE A 204 10.99 -2.19 17.82
C ILE A 204 11.85 -2.51 19.03
N ASP A 205 13.00 -3.13 18.78
CA ASP A 205 13.99 -3.35 19.82
C ASP A 205 14.54 -2.00 20.33
N PRO A 206 14.31 -1.64 21.60
CA PRO A 206 14.74 -0.36 22.15
C PRO A 206 16.26 -0.28 22.39
N GLU A 207 17.00 -1.39 22.29
CA GLU A 207 18.44 -1.45 22.53
C GLU A 207 19.28 -1.25 21.25
N ILE A 208 18.63 -1.21 20.09
CA ILE A 208 19.30 -1.05 18.80
C ILE A 208 19.30 0.42 18.38
N ASP A 209 20.49 0.94 18.04
CA ASP A 209 20.63 2.24 17.37
C ASP A 209 20.14 2.15 15.92
N LEU A 210 18.87 2.51 15.68
CA LEU A 210 18.29 2.52 14.34
C LEU A 210 18.97 3.50 13.38
N ALA A 211 19.73 4.46 13.91
CA ALA A 211 20.44 5.44 13.10
C ALA A 211 21.69 4.85 12.43
N SER A 212 22.25 3.75 12.95
CA SER A 212 23.39 3.04 12.36
C SER A 212 22.98 1.82 11.53
N VAL A 213 21.78 1.28 11.72
CA VAL A 213 21.29 0.11 10.99
C VAL A 213 20.93 0.43 9.54
N LYS A 214 21.29 -0.49 8.63
CA LYS A 214 20.86 -0.46 7.23
C LYS A 214 19.52 -1.20 7.08
N TRP A 215 18.54 -0.56 6.45
CA TRP A 215 17.24 -1.16 6.15
C TRP A 215 17.21 -1.78 4.74
N ASN A 216 16.50 -2.90 4.59
CA ASN A 216 16.27 -3.56 3.31
C ASN A 216 14.76 -3.80 3.10
N ALA A 217 14.21 -3.31 2.00
CA ALA A 217 12.78 -3.42 1.69
C ALA A 217 12.31 -4.84 1.31
N PHE A 218 13.23 -5.77 1.04
CA PHE A 218 12.95 -7.12 0.53
C PHE A 218 13.26 -8.23 1.54
N LYS A 219 13.81 -7.90 2.71
CA LYS A 219 14.19 -8.87 3.74
C LYS A 219 13.62 -8.45 5.08
N HIS A 220 13.53 -9.44 5.97
CA HIS A 220 13.19 -9.18 7.37
C HIS A 220 14.30 -8.36 8.03
N SER A 221 13.90 -7.45 8.90
CA SER A 221 14.80 -6.59 9.67
C SER A 221 14.85 -7.04 11.12
N ASP A 222 16.04 -7.39 11.61
CA ASP A 222 16.22 -8.02 12.93
C ASP A 222 15.81 -7.13 14.11
N TRP A 223 15.74 -5.81 13.91
CA TRP A 223 15.29 -4.83 14.91
C TRP A 223 13.76 -4.75 15.04
N ILE A 224 13.00 -5.47 14.21
CA ILE A 224 11.56 -5.62 14.34
C ILE A 224 11.30 -6.88 15.16
N LEU A 225 10.80 -6.70 16.38
CA LEU A 225 10.50 -7.82 17.28
C LEU A 225 9.33 -8.66 16.74
N PRO A 226 9.30 -9.97 17.02
CA PRO A 226 8.29 -10.87 16.49
C PRO A 226 6.87 -10.57 17.05
N SER A 227 5.85 -10.94 16.27
CA SER A 227 4.43 -10.72 16.59
C SER A 227 3.92 -11.59 17.75
N LYS A 228 4.51 -12.78 17.91
CA LYS A 228 4.30 -13.66 19.05
C LYS A 228 5.35 -13.35 20.10
N GLN A 229 4.95 -12.50 21.04
CA GLN A 229 5.67 -12.27 22.30
C GLN A 229 4.92 -13.03 23.38
N ASP A 230 5.65 -13.83 24.14
CA ASP A 230 5.13 -14.58 25.29
C ASP A 230 4.54 -13.66 26.37
#